data_AF-A0AA36D6L9-F1
#
_entry.id   AF-A0AA36D6L9-F1
#
_cell.length_a   1.000
_cell.length_b   1.000
_cell.length_c   1.000
_cell.angle_alpha   90.00
_cell.angle_beta   90.00
_cell.angle_gamma   90.00
#
_symmetry.space_group_name_H-M   'P 1'
#
loop_
_entity.id
_entity.type
_entity.pdbx_description
1 polymer ?
#
loop_
_entity_poly.entity_id
_entity_poly.type
_entity_poly.pdbx_seq_one_letter_code
_entity_poly.pdbx_strand_id
1 'polypeptide(L)'
;MLARISIILLVVCLNSATAQLWHTGDNATVKDCNANCDKDEGCWQKTIQFYEKTLMAQLRGYVSVQVSIDQWMRRHGDKKGQDYAAALVEAQNSMNGRLNPAGDVVDSSTISVVIKSLFDKISGYSDDKKSFIPHFQCPLPCGYRHDMYRNLFFASLFLNICLAVSLVPLIYKLGKQRPLPRKAALVAKD
;
A
#
# COMPACT_ATOMS: atom_id res chain seq x y z
N MET A 1 -23.31 1.66 32.98
CA MET A 1 -22.82 2.75 32.10
C MET A 1 -21.39 2.51 31.63
N LEU A 2 -20.46 2.10 32.50
CA LEU A 2 -19.06 1.77 32.15
C LEU A 2 -18.91 0.80 30.96
N ALA A 3 -19.70 -0.28 30.91
CA ALA A 3 -19.62 -1.27 29.83
C ALA A 3 -19.94 -0.70 28.43
N ARG A 4 -20.80 0.32 28.31
CA ARG A 4 -21.16 0.93 27.01
C ARG A 4 -20.09 1.91 26.52
N ILE A 5 -19.41 2.58 27.45
CA ILE A 5 -18.27 3.46 27.14
C ILE A 5 -17.09 2.60 26.66
N SER A 6 -16.84 1.46 27.30
CA SER A 6 -15.83 0.50 26.83
C SER A 6 -16.10 -0.02 25.42
N ILE A 7 -17.36 -0.29 25.04
CA ILE A 7 -17.69 -0.75 23.69
C ILE A 7 -17.44 0.34 22.64
N ILE A 8 -17.78 1.60 22.93
CA ILE A 8 -17.53 2.71 21.99
C ILE A 8 -16.02 2.97 21.85
N LEU A 9 -15.26 2.95 22.95
CA LEU A 9 -13.80 3.03 22.91
C LEU A 9 -13.19 1.86 22.15
N LEU A 10 -13.71 0.64 22.32
CA LEU A 10 -13.28 -0.54 21.58
C LEU A 10 -13.55 -0.38 20.07
N VAL A 11 -14.72 0.14 19.67
CA VAL A 11 -15.06 0.39 18.26
C VAL A 11 -14.17 1.48 17.66
N VAL A 12 -13.87 2.55 18.41
CA VAL A 12 -12.95 3.61 17.95
C VAL A 12 -11.51 3.08 17.84
N CYS A 13 -11.04 2.29 18.81
CA CYS A 13 -9.73 1.62 18.76
C CYS A 13 -9.62 0.60 17.62
N LEU A 14 -10.68 -0.17 17.35
CA LEU A 14 -10.70 -1.15 16.26
C LEU A 14 -10.69 -0.47 14.88
N ASN A 15 -11.36 0.67 14.72
CA ASN A 15 -11.31 1.46 13.48
C ASN A 15 -9.97 2.20 13.28
N SER A 16 -9.26 2.54 14.36
CA SER A 16 -7.91 3.11 14.27
C SER A 16 -6.83 2.03 14.07
N ALA A 17 -7.07 0.78 14.48
CA ALA A 17 -6.19 -0.36 14.19
C ALA A 17 -6.26 -0.80 12.72
N THR A 18 -7.32 -0.44 11.98
CA THR A 18 -7.37 -0.60 10.51
C THR A 18 -6.75 0.57 9.74
N ALA A 19 -6.11 1.53 10.43
CA ALA A 19 -5.15 2.40 9.77
C ALA A 19 -3.96 1.52 9.37
N GLN A 20 -4.04 0.96 8.16
CA GLN A 20 -2.92 0.33 7.49
C GLN A 20 -1.70 1.23 7.71
N LEU A 21 -0.70 0.75 8.45
CA LEU A 21 0.65 1.30 8.39
C LEU A 21 1.16 0.99 6.99
N TRP A 22 0.72 1.78 6.01
CA TRP A 22 1.50 2.00 4.83
C TRP A 22 2.78 2.65 5.34
N HIS A 23 3.83 1.86 5.53
CA HIS A 23 5.17 2.41 5.54
C HIS A 23 5.36 3.06 4.17
N THR A 24 5.10 4.36 4.14
CA THR A 24 5.35 5.24 3.00
C THR A 24 6.80 5.06 2.63
N GLY A 25 7.04 4.61 1.39
CA GLY A 25 8.37 4.27 0.91
C GLY A 25 9.36 5.41 1.10
N ASP A 26 10.63 5.04 1.25
CA ASP A 26 11.78 5.95 1.43
C ASP A 26 12.08 6.84 0.20
N ASN A 27 11.06 7.13 -0.62
CA ASN A 27 11.10 8.00 -1.80
C ASN A 27 10.14 9.20 -1.72
N ALA A 28 9.54 9.44 -0.55
CA ALA A 28 8.65 10.57 -0.24
C ALA A 28 9.31 11.97 -0.32
N THR A 29 10.59 12.06 -0.68
CA THR A 29 11.37 13.30 -0.71
C THR A 29 11.40 14.00 -2.08
N VAL A 30 10.73 13.46 -3.10
CA VAL A 30 10.75 14.05 -4.44
C VAL A 30 9.59 15.02 -4.61
N LYS A 31 9.90 16.30 -4.46
CA LYS A 31 8.92 17.38 -4.34
C LYS A 31 8.27 17.80 -5.66
N ASP A 32 8.81 17.41 -6.81
CA ASP A 32 8.27 17.82 -8.12
C ASP A 32 8.52 16.73 -9.18
N CYS A 33 7.50 16.45 -9.99
CA CYS A 33 7.68 15.80 -11.29
C CYS A 33 8.04 16.89 -12.30
N ASN A 34 8.77 16.55 -13.38
CA ASN A 34 9.18 17.37 -14.55
C ASN A 34 8.51 18.73 -14.79
N ALA A 35 7.20 18.83 -14.59
CA ALA A 35 6.36 20.01 -14.81
C ALA A 35 6.85 21.32 -14.17
N ASN A 36 7.61 21.27 -13.06
CA ASN A 36 8.10 22.47 -12.37
C ASN A 36 9.62 22.67 -12.47
N CYS A 37 10.34 21.77 -13.15
CA CYS A 37 11.78 21.89 -13.35
C CYS A 37 12.03 22.64 -14.67
N ASP A 38 12.04 23.98 -14.65
CA ASP A 38 12.31 24.74 -15.88
C ASP A 38 13.81 24.71 -16.23
N LYS A 39 14.68 25.24 -15.36
CA LYS A 39 16.14 25.35 -15.60
C LYS A 39 17.02 24.96 -14.42
N ASP A 40 16.42 24.48 -13.32
CA ASP A 40 17.18 24.06 -12.14
C ASP A 40 17.75 22.66 -12.36
N GLU A 41 19.06 22.57 -12.62
CA GLU A 41 19.80 21.31 -12.73
C GLU A 41 19.62 20.43 -11.48
N GLY A 42 19.50 21.03 -10.29
CA GLY A 42 19.23 20.30 -9.05
C GLY A 42 17.85 19.65 -9.01
N CYS A 43 16.85 20.27 -9.68
CA CYS A 43 15.50 19.72 -9.85
C CYS A 43 15.49 18.53 -10.81
N TRP A 44 16.20 18.65 -11.94
CA TRP A 44 16.36 17.57 -12.92
C TRP A 44 17.11 16.37 -12.34
N GLN A 45 18.18 16.60 -11.57
CA GLN A 45 18.93 15.53 -10.91
C GLN A 45 18.07 14.73 -9.93
N LYS A 46 17.21 15.40 -9.15
CA LYS A 46 16.26 14.73 -8.24
C LYS A 46 15.22 13.92 -9.02
N THR A 47 14.77 14.43 -10.16
CA THR A 47 13.83 13.73 -11.03
C THR A 47 14.46 12.46 -11.61
N ILE A 48 15.72 12.51 -12.06
CA ILE A 48 16.45 11.31 -12.52
C ILE A 48 16.57 10.28 -11.39
N GLN A 49 17.02 10.72 -10.21
CA GLN A 49 17.14 9.83 -9.04
C GLN A 49 15.81 9.16 -8.67
N PHE A 50 14.69 9.87 -8.83
CA PHE A 50 13.37 9.29 -8.62
C PHE A 50 13.08 8.14 -9.59
N TYR A 51 13.29 8.36 -10.89
CA TYR A 51 13.04 7.35 -11.91
C TYR A 51 14.00 6.16 -11.77
N GLU A 52 15.28 6.39 -11.49
CA GLU A 52 16.25 5.32 -11.24
C GLU A 52 15.85 4.43 -10.06
N LYS A 53 15.48 5.04 -8.92
CA LYS A 53 15.01 4.30 -7.75
C LYS A 53 13.73 3.53 -8.04
N THR A 54 12.79 4.15 -8.76
CA THR A 54 11.52 3.51 -9.12
C THR A 54 11.76 2.34 -10.07
N LEU A 55 12.58 2.53 -11.10
CA LEU A 55 12.96 1.48 -12.04
C LEU A 55 13.61 0.31 -11.30
N MET A 56 14.58 0.57 -10.41
CA MET A 56 15.21 -0.47 -9.61
C MET A 56 14.22 -1.20 -8.70
N ALA A 57 13.26 -0.51 -8.11
CA ALA A 57 12.21 -1.12 -7.31
C ALA A 57 11.31 -2.05 -8.16
N GLN A 58 10.90 -1.60 -9.36
CA GLN A 58 10.09 -2.41 -10.28
C GLN A 58 10.85 -3.64 -10.78
N LEU A 59 12.13 -3.51 -11.13
CA LEU A 59 12.96 -4.64 -11.56
C LEU A 59 13.12 -5.68 -10.44
N ARG A 60 13.38 -5.23 -9.20
CA ARG A 60 13.43 -6.12 -8.02
C ARG A 60 12.09 -6.80 -7.76
N GLY A 61 10.99 -6.07 -7.91
CA GLY A 61 9.64 -6.59 -7.78
C GLY A 61 9.34 -7.69 -8.81
N TYR A 62 9.71 -7.46 -10.07
CA TYR A 62 9.55 -8.46 -11.12
C TYR A 62 10.32 -9.76 -10.80
N VAL A 63 11.60 -9.65 -10.44
CA VAL A 63 12.43 -10.80 -10.04
C VAL A 63 11.83 -11.55 -8.86
N SER A 64 11.39 -10.82 -7.83
CA SER A 64 10.73 -11.40 -6.65
C SER A 64 9.52 -12.27 -7.01
N VAL A 65 8.65 -11.75 -7.87
CA VAL A 65 7.42 -12.42 -8.26
C VAL A 65 7.74 -13.69 -9.03
N GLN A 66 8.70 -13.64 -9.96
CA GLN A 66 9.13 -14.82 -10.71
C GLN A 66 9.71 -15.91 -9.80
N VAL A 67 10.58 -15.55 -8.85
CA VAL A 67 11.09 -16.50 -7.85
C VAL A 67 9.97 -17.09 -6.99
N SER A 68 8.99 -16.27 -6.60
CA SER A 68 7.85 -16.73 -5.78
C SER A 68 6.95 -17.70 -6.54
N ILE A 69 6.72 -17.45 -7.84
CA ILE A 69 5.99 -18.34 -8.73
C ILE A 69 6.72 -19.67 -8.85
N ASP A 70 8.01 -19.65 -9.17
CA ASP A 70 8.83 -20.87 -9.27
C ASP A 70 8.78 -21.69 -7.97
N GLN A 71 9.01 -21.07 -6.81
CA GLN A 71 8.94 -21.73 -5.52
C GLN A 71 7.55 -22.30 -5.21
N TRP A 72 6.48 -21.63 -5.67
CA TRP A 72 5.12 -22.13 -5.52
C TRP A 72 4.89 -23.37 -6.40
N MET A 73 5.33 -23.35 -7.66
CA MET A 73 5.23 -24.47 -8.61
C MET A 73 5.99 -25.70 -8.10
N ARG A 74 7.22 -25.51 -7.60
CA ARG A 74 8.04 -26.56 -6.96
C ARG A 74 7.35 -27.23 -5.77
N ARG A 75 6.51 -26.48 -5.06
CA ARG A 75 5.76 -26.98 -3.89
C ARG A 75 4.42 -27.64 -4.25
N HIS A 76 3.81 -27.32 -5.39
CA HIS A 76 2.39 -27.66 -5.67
C HIS A 76 2.11 -28.34 -7.01
N GLY A 77 3.11 -28.65 -7.85
CA GLY A 77 2.81 -29.35 -9.11
C GLY A 77 4.02 -29.93 -9.84
N ASP A 78 5.07 -29.14 -10.04
CA ASP A 78 6.25 -29.57 -10.78
C ASP A 78 7.51 -29.36 -9.93
N LYS A 79 8.13 -30.46 -9.48
CA LYS A 79 9.35 -30.41 -8.66
C LYS A 79 10.52 -29.71 -9.38
N LYS A 80 10.49 -29.62 -10.71
CA LYS A 80 11.50 -28.91 -11.50
C LYS A 80 11.32 -27.39 -11.47
N GLY A 81 10.14 -26.89 -11.11
CA GLY A 81 9.85 -25.47 -11.08
C GLY A 81 9.47 -24.91 -12.45
N GLN A 82 9.70 -23.62 -12.65
CA GLN A 82 9.38 -22.91 -13.88
C GLN A 82 10.43 -23.19 -14.96
N ASP A 83 9.99 -23.39 -16.21
CA ASP A 83 10.90 -23.38 -17.36
C ASP A 83 11.32 -21.93 -17.65
N TYR A 84 12.52 -21.56 -17.18
CA TYR A 84 13.06 -20.22 -17.35
C TYR A 84 13.34 -19.85 -18.81
N ALA A 85 13.66 -20.83 -19.67
CA ALA A 85 13.91 -20.56 -21.08
C ALA A 85 12.61 -20.19 -21.79
N ALA A 86 11.55 -20.95 -21.54
CA ALA A 86 10.21 -20.63 -22.06
C ALA A 86 9.69 -19.29 -21.51
N ALA A 87 9.80 -19.08 -20.20
CA ALA A 87 9.33 -17.86 -19.54
C ALA A 87 10.09 -16.60 -19.99
N LEU A 88 11.39 -16.71 -20.29
CA LEU A 88 12.19 -15.62 -20.87
C LEU A 88 11.66 -15.22 -22.26
N VAL A 89 11.42 -16.20 -23.13
CA VAL A 89 10.91 -15.94 -24.49
C VAL A 89 9.51 -15.32 -24.43
N GLU A 90 8.65 -15.82 -23.55
CA GLU A 90 7.32 -15.27 -23.34
C GLU A 90 7.36 -13.82 -22.82
N ALA A 91 8.23 -13.54 -21.85
CA ALA A 91 8.42 -12.19 -21.31
C ALA A 91 8.91 -11.21 -22.38
N GLN A 92 9.89 -11.62 -23.21
CA GLN A 92 10.38 -10.80 -24.32
C GLN A 92 9.27 -10.51 -25.34
N ASN A 93 8.51 -11.53 -25.74
CA ASN A 93 7.41 -11.36 -26.69
C ASN A 93 6.32 -10.44 -26.14
N SER A 94 5.96 -10.60 -24.87
CA SER A 94 4.96 -9.77 -24.19
C SER A 94 5.39 -8.31 -24.09
N MET A 95 6.66 -8.04 -23.78
CA MET A 95 7.18 -6.66 -23.72
C MET A 95 7.36 -6.04 -25.10
N ASN A 96 7.85 -6.81 -26.08
CA ASN A 96 7.94 -6.35 -27.47
C ASN A 96 6.57 -6.01 -28.05
N GLY A 97 5.53 -6.78 -27.70
CA GLY A 97 4.15 -6.51 -28.12
C GLY A 97 3.54 -5.24 -27.50
N ARG A 98 4.19 -4.63 -26.51
CA ARG A 98 3.78 -3.35 -25.89
C ARG A 98 4.54 -2.15 -26.44
N LEU A 99 5.55 -2.37 -27.28
CA LEU A 99 6.27 -1.28 -27.94
C LEU A 99 5.34 -0.55 -28.90
N ASN A 100 5.44 0.77 -28.90
CA ASN A 100 4.77 1.62 -29.86
C ASN A 100 5.46 1.49 -31.23
N PRO A 101 4.72 1.10 -32.28
CA PRO A 101 5.29 0.98 -33.63
C PRO A 101 5.71 2.32 -34.24
N ALA A 102 5.25 3.45 -33.70
CA ALA A 102 5.56 4.79 -34.21
C ALA A 102 6.91 5.36 -33.73
N GLY A 103 7.67 4.60 -32.92
CA GLY A 103 8.99 5.00 -32.42
C GLY A 103 8.99 5.15 -30.91
N ASP A 104 9.46 4.11 -30.22
CA ASP A 104 9.79 4.17 -28.79
C ASP A 104 11.26 4.51 -28.58
N VAL A 105 11.56 5.13 -27.43
CA VAL A 105 12.94 5.36 -26.96
C VAL A 105 13.63 4.03 -26.62
N VAL A 106 12.85 3.00 -26.28
CA VAL A 106 13.31 1.65 -25.99
C VAL A 106 13.01 0.76 -27.19
N ASP A 107 14.01 0.02 -27.66
CA ASP A 107 13.87 -0.91 -28.77
C ASP A 107 13.84 -2.37 -28.30
N SER A 108 13.58 -3.27 -29.25
CA SER A 108 13.53 -4.71 -28.97
C SER A 108 14.88 -5.25 -28.47
N SER A 109 16.00 -4.67 -28.92
CA SER A 109 17.32 -5.09 -28.46
C SER A 109 17.53 -4.76 -26.98
N THR A 110 17.10 -3.57 -26.53
CA THR A 110 17.15 -3.16 -25.12
C THR A 110 16.28 -4.07 -24.25
N ILE A 111 15.04 -4.36 -24.67
CA ILE A 111 14.16 -5.29 -23.95
C ILE A 111 14.82 -6.66 -23.80
N SER A 112 15.40 -7.18 -24.89
CA SER A 112 16.05 -8.49 -24.88
C SER A 112 17.19 -8.56 -23.86
N VAL A 113 18.04 -7.54 -23.82
CA VAL A 113 19.17 -7.45 -22.87
C VAL A 113 18.70 -7.32 -21.43
N VAL A 114 17.73 -6.44 -21.16
CA VAL A 114 17.22 -6.21 -19.79
C VAL A 114 16.53 -7.46 -19.28
N ILE A 115 15.62 -8.06 -20.05
CA ILE A 115 14.87 -9.24 -19.62
C ILE A 115 15.79 -10.43 -19.42
N LYS A 116 16.75 -10.66 -20.33
CA LYS A 116 17.76 -11.70 -20.15
C LYS A 116 18.53 -11.51 -18.85
N SER A 117 18.99 -10.29 -18.56
CA SER A 117 19.71 -9.98 -17.33
C SER A 117 18.89 -10.23 -16.05
N LEU A 118 17.57 -9.99 -16.10
CA LEU A 118 16.67 -10.29 -14.98
C LEU A 118 16.50 -11.80 -14.78
N PHE A 119 16.28 -12.55 -15.85
CA PHE A 119 16.10 -14.01 -15.79
C PHE A 119 17.38 -14.75 -15.39
N ASP A 120 18.55 -14.28 -15.81
CA ASP A 120 19.85 -14.80 -15.35
C ASP A 120 20.03 -14.62 -13.83
N LYS A 121 19.41 -13.59 -13.24
CA LYS A 121 19.37 -13.43 -11.78
C LYS A 121 18.31 -14.31 -11.13
N ILE A 122 17.12 -14.43 -11.73
CA ILE A 122 16.04 -15.28 -11.21
C ILE A 122 16.50 -16.73 -11.09
N SER A 123 17.13 -17.29 -12.13
CA SER A 123 17.66 -18.66 -12.12
C SER A 123 18.67 -18.87 -10.99
N GLY A 124 19.61 -17.93 -10.83
CA GLY A 124 20.59 -17.97 -9.75
C GLY A 124 19.98 -17.86 -8.33
N TYR A 125 18.86 -17.15 -8.16
CA TYR A 125 18.19 -17.02 -6.87
C TYR A 125 17.23 -18.18 -6.55
N SER A 126 16.67 -18.85 -7.56
CA SER A 126 15.74 -19.98 -7.37
C SER A 126 16.44 -21.25 -6.88
N ASP A 127 17.66 -21.51 -7.37
CA ASP A 127 18.43 -22.69 -6.96
C ASP A 127 18.85 -22.65 -5.49
N ASP A 128 19.00 -21.44 -4.93
CA ASP A 128 19.22 -21.22 -3.51
C ASP A 128 17.87 -21.14 -2.75
N LYS A 129 17.61 -22.10 -1.85
CA LYS A 129 16.45 -22.04 -0.93
C LYS A 129 16.55 -20.87 0.07
N LYS A 130 16.37 -19.63 -0.38
CA LYS A 130 16.29 -18.45 0.48
C LYS A 130 14.85 -17.95 0.55
N SER A 131 14.29 -18.00 1.76
CA SER A 131 12.90 -17.61 2.07
C SER A 131 12.69 -16.10 2.17
N PHE A 132 13.48 -15.30 1.47
CA PHE A 132 13.36 -13.85 1.57
C PHE A 132 12.30 -13.38 0.59
N ILE A 133 11.11 -13.07 1.12
CA ILE A 133 10.09 -12.32 0.40
C ILE A 133 10.53 -10.86 0.43
N PRO A 134 11.01 -10.28 -0.67
CA PRO A 134 11.49 -8.92 -0.65
C PRO A 134 10.34 -7.97 -0.34
N HIS A 135 10.65 -7.00 0.50
CA HIS A 135 9.68 -6.01 0.94
C HIS A 135 9.20 -5.19 -0.24
N PHE A 136 7.88 -5.18 -0.42
CA PHE A 136 7.21 -4.37 -1.42
C PHE A 136 6.84 -3.03 -0.79
N GLN A 137 7.54 -1.96 -1.20
CA GLN A 137 7.13 -0.59 -0.92
C GLN A 137 6.46 -0.04 -2.18
N CYS A 138 5.21 0.39 -2.06
CA CYS A 138 4.53 1.09 -3.15
C CYS A 138 5.29 2.40 -3.43
N PRO A 139 5.64 2.69 -4.71
CA PRO A 139 6.18 3.99 -5.04
C PRO A 139 5.10 5.05 -4.76
N LEU A 140 5.43 6.05 -3.94
CA LEU A 140 4.58 7.23 -3.81
C LEU A 140 4.65 8.02 -5.13
N PRO A 141 3.52 8.58 -5.59
CA PRO A 141 3.54 9.38 -6.80
C PRO A 141 4.45 10.61 -6.60
N CYS A 142 5.16 11.00 -7.65
CA CYS A 142 5.95 12.22 -7.62
C CYS A 142 5.03 13.43 -7.33
N GLY A 143 5.48 14.40 -6.54
CA GLY A 143 4.65 15.54 -6.13
C GLY A 143 3.53 15.19 -5.13
N TYR A 144 3.60 14.04 -4.45
CA TYR A 144 2.64 13.68 -3.40
C TYR A 144 2.66 14.71 -2.26
N ARG A 145 1.57 15.48 -2.13
CA ARG A 145 1.43 16.51 -1.08
C ARG A 145 0.99 15.88 0.24
N HIS A 146 1.97 15.45 1.03
CA HIS A 146 1.75 14.93 2.39
C HIS A 146 0.96 15.91 3.27
N ASP A 147 1.16 17.22 3.09
CA ASP A 147 0.48 18.24 3.88
C ASP A 147 -1.05 18.19 3.75
N MET A 148 -1.58 17.85 2.57
CA MET A 148 -3.03 17.77 2.36
C MET A 148 -3.64 16.63 3.17
N TYR A 149 -3.08 15.43 3.08
CA TYR A 149 -3.55 14.26 3.81
C TYR A 149 -3.34 14.40 5.32
N ARG A 150 -2.22 14.99 5.74
CA ARG A 150 -1.96 15.30 7.15
C ARG A 150 -2.97 16.31 7.70
N ASN A 151 -3.28 17.36 6.95
CA ASN A 151 -4.26 18.35 7.36
C ASN A 151 -5.68 17.77 7.38
N LEU A 152 -6.04 16.91 6.42
CA LEU A 152 -7.33 16.22 6.40
C LEU A 152 -7.46 15.27 7.60
N PHE A 153 -6.39 14.57 7.95
CA PHE A 153 -6.33 13.72 9.14
C PHE A 153 -6.55 14.52 10.42
N PHE A 154 -5.85 15.65 10.59
CA PHE A 154 -6.04 16.51 11.76
C PHE A 154 -7.42 17.16 11.81
N ALA A 155 -7.98 17.57 10.66
CA ALA A 155 -9.34 18.10 10.59
C ALA A 155 -10.38 17.04 11.00
N SER A 156 -10.22 15.81 10.51
CA SER A 156 -11.07 14.68 10.90
C SER A 156 -10.96 14.37 12.39
N LEU A 157 -9.75 14.32 12.93
CA LEU A 157 -9.51 14.09 14.36
C LEU A 157 -10.20 15.16 15.21
N PHE A 158 -10.05 16.43 14.83
CA PHE A 158 -10.65 17.56 15.53
C PHE A 158 -12.19 17.49 15.52
N LEU A 159 -12.79 17.22 14.36
CA LEU A 159 -14.24 17.08 14.24
C LEU A 159 -14.79 15.94 15.10
N ASN A 160 -14.09 14.80 15.16
CA ASN A 160 -14.49 13.67 16.00
C ASN A 160 -14.39 14.00 17.50
N ILE A 161 -13.38 14.77 17.92
CA ILE A 161 -13.26 15.24 19.31
C ILE A 161 -14.42 16.18 19.66
N CYS A 162 -14.74 17.15 18.79
CA CYS A 162 -15.87 18.05 19.01
C CYS A 162 -17.21 17.30 19.08
N LEU A 163 -17.39 16.28 18.23
CA LEU A 163 -18.57 15.42 18.26
C LEU A 163 -18.68 14.65 19.58
N ALA A 164 -17.57 14.11 20.10
CA ALA A 164 -17.56 13.42 21.39
C ALA A 164 -17.90 14.37 22.54
N VAL A 165 -17.30 15.57 22.56
CA VAL A 165 -17.54 16.58 23.61
C VAL A 165 -19.00 17.07 23.61
N SER A 166 -19.66 17.11 22.45
CA SER A 166 -21.06 17.52 22.35
C SER A 166 -22.06 16.40 22.66
N LEU A 167 -21.81 15.18 22.19
CA LEU A 167 -22.71 14.04 22.38
C LEU A 167 -22.66 13.44 23.78
N VAL A 168 -21.47 13.34 24.40
CA VAL A 168 -21.30 12.70 25.71
C VAL A 168 -22.15 13.38 26.81
N PRO A 169 -22.16 14.72 26.94
CA PRO A 169 -23.01 15.40 27.92
C PRO A 169 -24.50 15.25 27.63
N LEU A 170 -24.89 15.25 26.35
CA LEU A 170 -26.28 15.08 25.92
C LEU A 170 -26.80 13.69 26.31
N ILE A 171 -26.03 12.64 26.00
CA ILE A 171 -26.34 11.26 26.37
C ILE A 171 -26.38 11.10 27.90
N TYR A 172 -25.45 11.74 28.62
CA TYR A 172 -25.44 11.71 30.08
C TYR A 172 -26.70 12.34 30.68
N LYS A 173 -27.15 13.49 30.15
CA LYS A 173 -28.39 14.14 30.58
C LYS A 173 -29.62 13.29 30.27
N LEU A 174 -29.72 12.74 29.05
CA LEU A 174 -30.85 11.87 28.65
C LEU A 174 -30.87 10.55 29.44
N GLY A 175 -29.70 10.01 29.80
CA GLY A 175 -29.58 8.82 30.65
C GLY A 175 -30.03 9.06 32.08
N LYS A 176 -29.82 10.27 32.63
CA LYS A 176 -30.28 10.65 33.97
C LYS A 176 -31.81 10.87 34.04
N GLN A 177 -32.46 11.18 32.93
CA GLN A 177 -33.91 11.44 32.85
C GLN A 177 -34.80 10.21 32.72
N ARG A 178 -34.27 8.98 32.79
CA ARG A 178 -35.12 7.79 32.96
C ARG A 178 -35.18 7.41 34.45
N PRO A 179 -36.09 7.97 35.26
CA PRO A 179 -36.51 7.25 36.45
C PRO A 179 -37.15 5.94 35.95
N LEU A 180 -36.61 4.81 36.37
CA LEU A 180 -37.32 3.53 36.29
C LEU A 180 -38.76 3.78 36.77
N PRO A 181 -39.80 3.38 36.02
CA PRO A 181 -41.16 3.51 36.51
C PRO A 181 -41.24 2.75 37.83
N ARG A 182 -41.35 3.51 38.92
CA ARG A 182 -41.61 3.02 40.26
C ARG A 182 -42.90 2.26 40.14
N LYS A 183 -42.86 0.93 40.33
CA LYS A 183 -44.05 0.09 40.44
C LYS A 183 -44.93 0.71 41.53
N ALA A 184 -45.93 1.46 41.15
CA ALA A 184 -46.99 1.90 42.03
C ALA A 184 -48.23 1.12 41.63
N ALA A 185 -48.61 0.22 42.54
CA ALA A 185 -49.96 -0.22 42.88
C ALA A 185 -50.94 -0.55 41.74
N LEU A 186 -51.40 -1.80 41.71
CA LEU A 186 -52.83 -2.18 41.69
C LEU A 186 -52.98 -3.70 41.55
N VAL A 187 -52.99 -4.40 42.68
CA VAL A 187 -53.77 -5.62 42.93
C VAL A 187 -54.13 -5.49 44.42
N ALA A 188 -55.21 -4.81 44.81
CA ALA A 188 -56.58 -5.27 44.73
C ALA A 188 -56.71 -6.74 45.15
N LYS A 189 -56.81 -6.99 46.45
CA LYS A 189 -57.78 -7.96 46.98
C LYS A 189 -57.89 -7.88 48.49
N ASP A 190 -59.14 -7.69 48.90
CA ASP A 190 -59.70 -8.17 50.16
C ASP A 190 -59.30 -9.62 50.47
#